data_AF-A0A0K8PWU7-F1
#
_entry.id   AF-A0A0K8PWU7-F1
#
_cell.length_a   1.000
_cell.length_b   1.000
_cell.length_c   1.000
_cell.angle_alpha   90.00
_cell.angle_beta   90.00
_cell.angle_gamma   90.00
#
_symmetry.space_group_name_H-M   'P 1'
#
loop_
_entity.id
_entity.type
_entity.pdbx_description
1 polymer ?
#
loop_
_entity_poly.entity_id
_entity_poly.type
_entity_poly.pdbx_seq_one_letter_code
_entity_poly.pdbx_strand_id
1 'polypeptide(L)'
;MVFEEGFRPRDVVNGQYDPEKYVLVNQPSPDVSATYDHDLFKKWKSAFNYYVDAPGGVDVNKTIGDTHQWAVQREAAFPGGIAREYIVGVCPVDKRTRTEIMSECESNPHHEPWH
;
A
#
# COMPACT_ATOMS: atom_id res chain seq x y z
N MET A 1 15.34 -0.30 -4.06
CA MET A 1 14.47 0.06 -5.21
C MET A 1 13.30 0.94 -4.74
N VAL A 2 12.48 0.52 -3.75
CA VAL A 2 11.35 1.33 -3.26
C VAL A 2 11.76 2.69 -2.68
N PHE A 3 12.78 2.75 -1.83
CA PHE A 3 13.25 4.04 -1.28
C PHE A 3 13.80 5.00 -2.35
N GLU A 4 14.27 4.49 -3.49
CA GLU A 4 14.78 5.35 -4.57
C GLU A 4 13.68 5.83 -5.52
N GLU A 5 12.66 5.01 -5.76
CA GLU A 5 11.68 5.23 -6.83
C GLU A 5 10.26 5.55 -6.33
N GLY A 6 9.97 5.27 -5.07
CA GLY A 6 8.61 5.22 -4.54
C GLY A 6 7.87 3.95 -4.93
N PHE A 7 6.56 3.92 -4.67
CA PHE A 7 5.68 2.91 -5.23
C PHE A 7 5.07 3.41 -6.53
N ARG A 8 5.48 2.78 -7.63
CA ARG A 8 4.96 3.09 -8.95
C ARG A 8 3.77 2.18 -9.29
N PRO A 9 2.69 2.73 -9.86
CA PRO A 9 1.58 1.92 -10.36
C PRO A 9 2.02 1.11 -11.59
N ARG A 10 1.23 0.08 -11.92
CA ARG A 10 1.57 -0.84 -13.01
C ARG A 10 1.26 -0.26 -14.39
N ASP A 11 0.14 0.45 -14.54
CA ASP A 11 -0.26 1.01 -15.82
C ASP A 11 -1.13 2.27 -15.63
N VAL A 12 -0.52 3.43 -15.85
CA VAL A 12 -1.21 4.73 -15.78
C VAL A 12 -1.87 5.13 -17.10
N VAL A 13 -1.66 4.40 -18.19
CA VAL A 13 -2.20 4.79 -19.51
C VAL A 13 -3.41 3.95 -19.86
N ASN A 14 -3.32 2.63 -19.72
CA ASN A 14 -4.36 1.66 -20.10
C ASN A 14 -4.86 0.81 -18.93
N GLY A 15 -4.48 1.16 -17.70
CA GLY A 15 -4.89 0.44 -16.50
C GLY A 15 -6.38 0.54 -16.19
N GLN A 16 -6.82 -0.23 -15.20
CA GLN A 16 -8.19 -0.15 -14.68
C GLN A 16 -8.40 1.08 -13.81
N TYR A 17 -9.18 2.04 -14.28
CA TYR A 17 -9.52 3.25 -13.53
C TYR A 17 -10.80 3.12 -12.69
N ASP A 18 -11.60 2.06 -12.88
CA ASP A 18 -12.80 1.79 -12.08
C ASP A 18 -12.40 1.18 -10.73
N PRO A 19 -12.61 1.88 -9.60
CA PRO A 19 -12.16 1.42 -8.28
C PRO A 19 -12.84 0.12 -7.85
N GLU A 20 -14.12 -0.08 -8.20
CA GLU A 20 -14.84 -1.29 -7.84
C GLU A 20 -14.27 -2.50 -8.59
N LYS A 21 -14.01 -2.35 -9.89
CA LYS A 21 -13.38 -3.41 -10.70
C LYS A 21 -11.96 -3.72 -10.25
N TYR A 22 -11.18 -2.69 -9.89
CA TYR A 22 -9.81 -2.87 -9.39
C TYR A 22 -9.78 -3.64 -8.06
N VAL A 23 -10.64 -3.26 -7.11
CA VAL A 23 -10.70 -3.88 -5.78
C VAL A 23 -11.19 -5.33 -5.88
N LEU A 24 -12.17 -5.61 -6.74
CA LEU A 24 -12.71 -6.95 -6.91
C LEU A 24 -11.77 -7.88 -7.71
N VAL A 25 -11.04 -7.33 -8.68
CA VAL A 25 -10.13 -8.07 -9.56
C VAL A 25 -8.78 -7.37 -9.62
N ASN A 26 -7.78 -7.97 -8.96
CA ASN A 26 -6.41 -7.47 -8.98
C ASN A 26 -5.81 -7.55 -10.39
N GLN A 27 -5.88 -6.45 -11.13
CA GLN A 27 -5.39 -6.29 -12.50
C GLN A 27 -4.52 -5.02 -12.62
N PRO A 28 -3.70 -4.88 -13.68
CA PRO A 28 -2.92 -3.65 -13.89
C PRO A 28 -3.80 -2.40 -13.83
N SER A 29 -3.39 -1.43 -13.02
CA SER A 29 -4.15 -0.22 -12.71
C SER A 29 -3.20 0.97 -12.51
N PRO A 30 -3.75 2.21 -12.50
CA PRO A 30 -2.99 3.41 -12.15
C PRO A 30 -2.78 3.53 -10.64
N ASP A 31 -3.25 2.57 -9.84
CA ASP A 31 -3.30 2.65 -8.39
C ASP A 31 -2.21 1.81 -7.73
N VAL A 32 -1.76 2.31 -6.58
CA VAL A 32 -1.03 1.53 -5.58
C VAL A 32 -1.91 1.36 -4.35
N SER A 33 -2.19 0.12 -3.98
CA SER A 33 -2.93 -0.19 -2.75
C SER A 33 -2.06 0.00 -1.51
N ALA A 34 -2.58 0.72 -0.53
CA ALA A 34 -2.14 0.68 0.85
C ALA A 34 -3.33 0.34 1.77
N THR A 35 -3.08 0.18 3.07
CA THR A 35 -4.11 -0.18 4.04
C THR A 35 -3.92 0.60 5.33
N TYR A 36 -5.04 0.91 5.98
CA TYR A 36 -5.04 1.42 7.36
C TYR A 36 -4.79 0.32 8.41
N ASP A 37 -4.89 -0.96 8.03
CA ASP A 37 -4.63 -2.10 8.92
C ASP A 37 -3.15 -2.47 8.90
N HIS A 38 -2.41 -2.04 9.93
CA HIS A 38 -1.01 -2.38 10.14
C HIS A 38 -0.73 -3.89 10.00
N ASP A 39 -1.66 -4.75 10.41
CA ASP A 39 -1.45 -6.19 10.49
C ASP A 39 -1.85 -6.94 9.21
N LEU A 40 -2.25 -6.23 8.15
CA LEU A 40 -2.73 -6.87 6.92
C LEU A 40 -1.65 -7.74 6.25
N PHE A 41 -0.36 -7.44 6.45
CA PHE A 41 0.75 -8.26 5.95
C PHE A 41 0.68 -9.73 6.44
N LYS A 42 0.09 -9.97 7.62
CA LYS A 42 -0.10 -11.32 8.20
C LYS A 42 -1.05 -12.18 7.38
N LYS A 43 -1.97 -11.57 6.62
CA LYS A 43 -2.90 -12.26 5.72
C LYS A 43 -2.25 -12.55 4.36
N TRP A 44 -1.49 -11.59 3.83
CA TRP A 44 -0.89 -11.65 2.49
C TRP A 44 0.42 -12.43 2.38
N LYS A 45 1.03 -12.82 3.52
CA LYS A 45 2.34 -13.50 3.56
C LYS A 45 3.43 -12.70 2.82
N SER A 46 3.30 -11.37 2.85
CA SER A 46 4.27 -10.44 2.27
C SER A 46 5.63 -10.60 2.94
N ALA A 47 6.71 -10.37 2.19
CA ALA A 47 8.07 -10.40 2.72
C ALA A 47 8.46 -9.11 3.45
N PHE A 48 7.73 -8.03 3.21
CA PHE A 48 7.99 -6.70 3.74
C PHE A 48 6.66 -6.04 4.13
N ASN A 49 6.70 -5.25 5.18
CA ASN A 49 5.65 -4.30 5.54
C ASN A 49 6.22 -2.90 5.43
N TYR A 50 5.66 -2.09 4.54
CA TYR A 50 6.12 -0.71 4.31
C TYR A 50 5.22 0.26 5.06
N TYR A 51 5.84 1.28 5.65
CA TYR A 51 5.16 2.34 6.37
C TYR A 51 5.08 3.57 5.48
N VAL A 52 3.87 4.09 5.32
CA VAL A 52 3.57 5.20 4.41
C VAL A 52 2.91 6.31 5.22
N ASP A 53 3.43 7.52 5.05
CA ASP A 53 2.86 8.78 5.52
C ASP A 53 2.68 9.69 4.30
N ALA A 54 1.52 9.56 3.64
CA ALA A 54 1.22 10.23 2.38
C ALA A 54 -0.09 11.01 2.50
N PRO A 55 -0.17 12.23 1.94
CA PRO A 55 -1.44 12.94 1.81
C PRO A 55 -2.33 12.29 0.75
N GLY A 56 -3.65 12.42 0.92
CA GLY A 56 -4.63 11.96 -0.06
C GLY A 56 -4.93 10.46 0.03
N GLY A 57 -4.95 9.78 -1.12
CA GLY A 57 -5.47 8.44 -1.27
C GLY A 57 -7.00 8.38 -1.30
N VAL A 58 -7.53 7.46 -2.11
CA VAL A 58 -8.96 7.16 -2.20
C VAL A 58 -9.28 6.08 -1.18
N ASP A 59 -10.05 6.43 -0.14
CA ASP A 59 -10.62 5.45 0.78
C ASP A 59 -11.65 4.59 0.03
N VAL A 60 -11.29 3.32 -0.20
CA VAL A 60 -12.08 2.40 -1.01
C VAL A 60 -13.45 2.17 -0.39
N ASN A 61 -13.50 1.88 0.92
CA ASN A 61 -14.75 1.56 1.60
C ASN A 61 -15.70 2.77 1.61
N LYS A 62 -15.18 4.00 1.72
CA LYS A 62 -16.01 5.21 1.59
C LYS A 62 -16.51 5.43 0.16
N THR A 63 -15.80 4.91 -0.85
CA THR A 63 -16.10 5.16 -2.27
C THR A 63 -17.08 4.14 -2.85
N ILE A 64 -16.89 2.85 -2.56
CA ILE A 64 -17.70 1.76 -3.13
C ILE A 64 -18.56 1.02 -2.09
N GLY A 65 -18.56 1.51 -0.85
CA GLY A 65 -19.22 0.86 0.30
C GLY A 65 -18.35 -0.17 0.98
N ASP A 66 -18.81 -0.72 2.10
CA ASP A 66 -18.07 -1.65 2.97
C ASP A 66 -18.66 -3.08 2.96
N THR A 67 -19.54 -3.38 2.01
CA THR A 67 -20.22 -4.69 1.89
C THR A 67 -19.51 -5.66 0.94
N HIS A 68 -18.50 -5.21 0.19
CA HIS A 68 -17.73 -6.06 -0.72
C HIS A 68 -16.78 -7.00 0.04
N GLN A 69 -16.38 -8.10 -0.60
CA GLN A 69 -15.56 -9.18 -0.01
C GLN A 69 -14.22 -8.72 0.58
N TRP A 70 -13.73 -7.53 0.20
CA TRP A 70 -12.43 -6.99 0.60
C TRP A 70 -12.51 -5.81 1.57
N ALA A 71 -13.71 -5.42 2.04
CA ALA A 71 -13.88 -4.24 2.90
C ALA A 71 -13.06 -4.32 4.20
N VAL A 72 -12.81 -5.54 4.71
CA VAL A 72 -11.97 -5.77 5.88
C VAL A 72 -10.50 -5.40 5.69
N GLN A 73 -10.06 -5.21 4.44
CA GLN A 73 -8.70 -4.74 4.13
C GLN A 73 -8.52 -3.26 4.46
N ARG A 74 -9.60 -2.47 4.58
CA ARG A 74 -9.55 -1.02 4.84
C ARG A 74 -8.53 -0.33 3.91
N GLU A 75 -8.75 -0.53 2.63
CA GLU A 75 -7.83 -0.11 1.58
C GLU A 75 -7.91 1.39 1.32
N ALA A 76 -6.73 1.99 1.13
CA ALA A 76 -6.56 3.30 0.54
C ALA A 76 -5.80 3.12 -0.79
N ALA A 77 -6.43 3.47 -1.90
CA ALA A 77 -5.84 3.40 -3.23
C ALA A 77 -5.17 4.73 -3.58
N PHE A 78 -3.94 4.70 -4.09
CA PHE A 78 -3.20 5.90 -4.49
C PHE A 78 -3.04 5.96 -6.02
N PRO A 79 -3.91 6.71 -6.73
CA PRO A 79 -3.76 6.93 -8.16
C PRO A 79 -2.46 7.67 -8.45
N GLY A 80 -1.66 7.16 -9.39
CA GLY A 80 -0.32 7.67 -9.69
C GLY A 80 0.78 7.14 -8.76
N GLY A 81 0.40 6.36 -7.73
CA GLY A 81 1.33 5.74 -6.79
C GLY A 81 1.67 6.63 -5.59
N ILE A 82 2.75 6.25 -4.91
CA ILE A 82 3.22 6.90 -3.68
C ILE A 82 4.66 7.33 -3.90
N ALA A 83 4.90 8.65 -3.85
CA ALA A 83 6.24 9.21 -3.99
C ALA A 83 7.14 8.79 -2.82
N ARG A 84 8.45 8.69 -3.06
CA ARG A 84 9.39 8.11 -2.09
C ARG A 84 9.50 8.91 -0.80
N GLU A 85 9.32 10.23 -0.88
CA GLU A 85 9.30 11.15 0.25
C GLU A 85 8.20 10.86 1.26
N TYR A 86 7.15 10.16 0.84
CA TYR A 86 6.02 9.73 1.69
C TYR A 86 6.15 8.31 2.22
N ILE A 87 7.26 7.63 1.95
CA ILE A 87 7.53 6.29 2.50
C ILE A 87 8.42 6.47 3.72
N VAL A 88 7.91 6.16 4.91
CA VAL A 88 8.63 6.31 6.18
C VAL A 88 9.76 5.29 6.30
N GLY A 89 9.50 4.05 5.90
CA GLY A 89 10.43 2.95 6.09
C GLY A 89 9.82 1.60 5.77
N VAL A 90 10.53 0.54 6.15
CA VAL A 90 10.11 -0.85 5.93
C VAL A 90 10.57 -1.74 7.06
N CYS A 91 9.77 -2.75 7.39
CA CYS A 91 10.18 -3.88 8.22
C CYS A 91 10.09 -5.18 7.41
N PRO A 92 11.16 -6.00 7.35
CA PRO A 92 11.07 -7.37 6.84
C PRO A 92 10.11 -8.22 7.68
N VAL A 93 9.48 -9.21 7.07
CA VAL A 93 8.52 -10.10 7.72
C VAL A 93 9.03 -11.54 7.71
N ASP A 94 9.09 -12.16 8.88
CA ASP A 94 9.29 -13.61 9.00
C ASP A 94 8.03 -14.33 8.50
N LYS A 95 8.14 -15.01 7.36
CA LYS A 95 7.03 -15.72 6.71
C LYS A 95 6.47 -16.88 7.54
N ARG A 96 7.26 -17.46 8.43
CA ARG A 96 6.87 -18.60 9.27
C ARG A 96 6.02 -18.13 10.45
N THR A 97 6.46 -17.11 11.16
CA THR A 97 5.75 -16.57 12.34
C THR A 97 4.74 -15.49 11.98
N ARG A 98 4.84 -14.92 10.77
CA ARG A 98 4.05 -13.77 10.29
C ARG A 98 4.19 -12.57 11.22
N THR A 99 5.42 -12.30 11.62
CA THR A 99 5.79 -11.17 12.46
C THR A 99 6.87 -10.36 11.77
N GLU A 100 6.88 -9.06 12.01
CA GLU A 100 7.97 -8.22 11.58
C GLU A 100 9.25 -8.57 12.33
N ILE A 101 10.36 -8.53 11.60
CA ILE A 101 11.70 -8.65 12.17
C ILE A 101 12.12 -7.23 12.57
N MET A 102 11.65 -6.78 13.73
CA MET A 102 11.76 -5.38 14.14
C MET A 102 13.20 -4.85 14.20
N SER A 103 14.16 -5.73 14.51
CA SER A 103 15.59 -5.39 14.53
C SER A 103 16.19 -5.10 13.15
N GLU A 104 15.48 -5.46 12.08
CA GLU A 104 15.89 -5.28 10.68
C GLU A 104 15.05 -4.22 9.97
N CYS A 105 14.26 -3.43 10.69
CA CYS A 105 13.54 -2.33 10.08
C CYS A 105 14.50 -1.23 9.62
N GLU A 106 14.20 -0.64 8.47
CA GLU A 106 15.00 0.40 7.85
C GLU A 106 14.16 1.67 7.68
N SER A 107 14.69 2.81 8.14
CA SER A 107 14.15 4.13 7.81
C SER A 107 14.51 4.49 6.38
N ASN A 108 13.57 5.09 5.65
CA ASN A 108 13.86 5.65 4.35
C ASN A 108 14.67 6.96 4.50
N PRO A 109 15.88 7.08 3.94
CA PRO A 109 16.67 8.31 4.03
C PRO A 109 16.05 9.48 3.25
N HIS A 110 15.10 9.21 2.35
CA HIS A 110 14.42 10.23 1.55
C HIS A 110 13.08 10.67 2.13
N HIS A 111 12.66 10.16 3.30
CA HIS A 111 11.38 10.53 3.91
C HIS A 111 11.35 12.01 4.35
N GLU A 112 10.27 12.72 4.02
CA GLU A 112 10.05 14.12 4.37
C GLU A 112 8.76 14.29 5.20
N PRO A 113 8.84 14.43 6.54
CA PRO A 113 7.67 14.69 7.37
C PRO A 113 6.98 16.01 7.01
N TRP A 114 5.64 16.03 7.03
CA TRP A 114 4.87 17.16 6.51
C TRP A 114 3.77 17.71 7.44
N HIS A 115 3.66 17.21 8.69
CA HIS A 115 2.69 17.69 9.69
C HIS A 115 3.20 17.64 11.15
#